data_AF-A0A0J1B7I9-F1
#
_entry.id   AF-A0A0J1B7I9-F1
#
_cell.length_a   1.000
_cell.length_b   1.000
_cell.length_c   1.000
_cell.angle_alpha   90.00
_cell.angle_beta   90.00
_cell.angle_gamma   90.00
#
_symmetry.space_group_name_H-M   'P 1'
#
loop_
_entity.id
_entity.type
_entity.pdbx_description
1 polymer ?
#
loop_
_entity_poly.entity_id
_entity_poly.type
_entity_poly.pdbx_seq_one_letter_code
_entity_poly.pdbx_strand_id
1 'polypeptide(L)'
;MDYSSALKKHLSPFTRSKFLRSNLKMLELAMMLAQEIASYDFGRMGLGIGIGLIIIGAALGIGRIGGSAVDAMSRQPEAGGRIQTAMIIAAALIEGATVIALVFILLCRG
;
A
#
# COMPACT_ATOMS: atom_id res chain seq x y z
N MET A 1 5.79 -11.53 -46.16
CA MET A 1 4.47 -11.53 -46.83
C MET A 1 3.50 -10.78 -45.93
N ASP A 2 2.99 -9.63 -46.38
CA ASP A 2 2.06 -8.80 -45.60
C ASP A 2 0.64 -9.40 -45.67
N TYR A 3 0.05 -9.74 -44.53
CA TYR A 3 -1.33 -10.26 -44.43
C TYR A 3 -2.35 -9.37 -45.15
N SER A 4 -2.10 -8.06 -45.22
CA SER A 4 -2.93 -7.09 -45.94
C SER A 4 -2.94 -7.35 -47.46
N SER A 5 -1.79 -7.75 -48.03
CA SER A 5 -1.67 -8.09 -49.45
C SER A 5 -2.31 -9.44 -49.81
N ALA A 6 -2.25 -10.42 -48.91
CA ALA A 6 -2.90 -11.72 -49.07
C ALA A 6 -4.43 -11.62 -48.96
N LEU A 7 -4.94 -10.81 -48.03
CA LEU A 7 -6.38 -10.58 -47.83
C LEU A 7 -7.06 -9.89 -49.03
N LYS A 8 -6.35 -8.98 -49.71
CA LYS A 8 -6.90 -8.22 -50.85
C LYS A 8 -7.08 -9.07 -52.12
N LYS A 9 -6.28 -10.12 -52.31
CA LYS A 9 -6.26 -10.92 -53.55
C LYS A 9 -7.22 -12.11 -53.53
N HIS A 10 -7.62 -12.61 -52.36
CA HIS A 10 -8.32 -13.90 -52.24
C HIS A 10 -9.63 -13.90 -51.43
N LEU A 11 -10.01 -12.79 -50.78
CA LEU A 11 -11.20 -12.76 -49.93
C LEU A 11 -12.17 -11.66 -50.35
N SER A 12 -13.46 -12.00 -50.40
CA SER A 12 -14.52 -11.04 -50.68
C SER A 12 -14.60 -9.96 -49.59
N PRO A 13 -15.08 -8.75 -49.90
CA PRO A 13 -15.14 -7.64 -48.94
C PRO A 13 -15.88 -7.99 -47.64
N PHE A 14 -16.94 -8.79 -47.75
CA PHE A 14 -17.73 -9.25 -46.61
C PHE A 14 -16.94 -10.20 -45.71
N THR A 15 -16.29 -11.22 -46.28
CA THR A 15 -15.47 -12.18 -45.52
C THR A 15 -14.27 -11.49 -44.87
N ARG A 16 -13.69 -10.50 -45.54
CA ARG A 16 -12.61 -9.66 -44.98
C ARG A 16 -13.08 -8.88 -43.74
N SER A 17 -14.28 -8.31 -43.75
CA SER A 17 -14.83 -7.59 -42.59
C SER A 17 -15.14 -8.51 -41.39
N LYS A 18 -15.56 -9.76 -41.66
CA LYS A 18 -15.83 -10.76 -40.62
C LYS A 18 -14.53 -11.26 -39.99
N PHE A 19 -13.52 -11.49 -40.83
CA PHE A 19 -12.17 -11.87 -40.42
C PHE A 19 -11.50 -10.77 -39.59
N LEU A 20 -11.51 -9.51 -40.06
CA LEU A 20 -10.93 -8.39 -39.32
C LEU A 20 -11.61 -8.17 -37.97
N ARG A 21 -12.94 -8.26 -37.90
CA ARG A 21 -13.68 -8.15 -36.62
C ARG A 21 -13.40 -9.32 -35.68
N SER A 22 -13.19 -10.53 -36.20
CA SER A 22 -12.82 -11.68 -35.37
C SER A 22 -11.41 -11.53 -34.78
N ASN A 23 -10.46 -11.05 -35.57
CA ASN A 23 -9.10 -10.77 -35.09
C ASN A 23 -9.09 -9.60 -34.09
N LEU A 24 -9.91 -8.57 -34.31
CA LEU A 24 -10.03 -7.44 -33.39
C LEU A 24 -10.63 -7.86 -32.04
N LYS A 25 -11.68 -8.70 -32.05
CA LYS A 25 -12.25 -9.28 -30.81
C LYS A 25 -11.26 -10.17 -30.07
N MET A 26 -10.44 -10.93 -30.80
CA MET A 26 -9.37 -11.73 -30.21
C MET A 26 -8.30 -10.85 -29.57
N LEU A 27 -7.97 -9.72 -30.19
CA LEU A 27 -7.03 -8.73 -29.64
C LEU A 27 -7.60 -8.04 -28.39
N GLU A 28 -8.88 -7.63 -28.41
CA GLU A 28 -9.56 -7.05 -27.23
C GLU A 28 -9.58 -8.05 -26.06
N LEU A 29 -9.91 -9.32 -26.34
CA LEU A 29 -9.90 -10.37 -25.32
C LEU A 29 -8.48 -10.62 -24.76
N ALA A 30 -7.46 -10.62 -25.63
CA ALA A 30 -6.07 -10.78 -25.22
C ALA A 30 -5.59 -9.61 -24.34
N MET A 31 -6.00 -8.38 -24.65
CA MET A 31 -5.68 -7.19 -23.84
C MET A 31 -6.39 -7.22 -22.48
N MET A 32 -7.66 -7.65 -22.44
CA MET A 32 -8.41 -7.78 -21.18
C MET A 32 -7.74 -8.78 -20.23
N LEU A 33 -7.29 -9.94 -20.75
CA LEU A 33 -6.56 -10.93 -19.96
C LEU A 33 -5.18 -10.43 -19.52
N ALA A 34 -4.49 -9.63 -20.35
CA ALA A 34 -3.21 -9.04 -19.98
C ALA A 34 -3.32 -8.05 -18.80
N GLN A 35 -4.44 -7.33 -18.67
CA GLN A 35 -4.67 -6.40 -17.55
C GLN A 35 -4.85 -7.12 -16.20
N GLU A 36 -5.43 -8.32 -16.17
CA GLU A 36 -5.65 -9.07 -14.92
C GLU A 36 -4.33 -9.47 -14.25
N ILE A 37 -3.30 -9.80 -15.04
CA ILE A 37 -1.97 -10.15 -14.54
C ILE A 37 -1.19 -8.91 -14.09
N ALA A 38 -1.44 -7.75 -14.70
CA ALA A 38 -0.85 -6.48 -14.29
C ALA A 38 -1.45 -5.90 -12.99
N SER A 39 -2.53 -6.50 -12.48
CA SER A 39 -3.32 -5.96 -11.36
C SER A 39 -2.89 -6.43 -9.97
N TYR A 40 -1.78 -7.17 -9.84
CA TYR A 40 -1.20 -7.50 -8.54
C TYR A 40 -0.52 -6.27 -7.92
N ASP A 41 -1.30 -5.49 -7.18
CA ASP A 41 -0.83 -4.29 -6.48
C ASP A 41 -0.09 -4.68 -5.17
N PHE A 42 1.13 -5.19 -5.32
CA PHE A 42 2.04 -5.43 -4.19
C PHE A 42 2.30 -4.16 -3.36
N GLY A 43 2.13 -2.97 -3.97
CA GLY A 43 2.23 -1.68 -3.28
C GLY A 43 1.22 -1.58 -2.15
N ARG A 44 -0.05 -1.91 -2.40
CA ARG A 44 -1.11 -1.90 -1.37
C ARG A 44 -0.87 -2.88 -0.24
N MET A 45 -0.38 -4.08 -0.55
CA MET A 45 -0.03 -5.07 0.48
C MET A 45 1.15 -4.59 1.34
N GLY A 46 2.18 -4.01 0.72
CA GLY A 46 3.32 -3.42 1.41
C GLY A 46 2.92 -2.28 2.35
N LEU A 47 1.98 -1.42 1.93
CA LEU A 47 1.43 -0.36 2.78
C LEU A 47 0.71 -0.93 4.01
N GLY A 48 -0.12 -1.96 3.83
CA GLY A 48 -0.81 -2.61 4.96
C GLY A 48 0.14 -3.22 5.99
N ILE A 49 1.19 -3.91 5.52
CA ILE A 49 2.23 -4.47 6.39
C ILE A 49 3.01 -3.36 7.09
N GLY A 50 3.39 -2.30 6.36
CA GLY A 50 4.11 -1.16 6.91
C GLY A 50 3.36 -0.47 8.05
N ILE A 51 2.05 -0.19 7.86
CA ILE A 51 1.19 0.38 8.91
C ILE A 51 1.19 -0.54 10.14
N GLY A 52 0.99 -1.85 9.95
CA GLY A 52 0.97 -2.81 11.05
C GLY A 52 2.24 -2.78 11.89
N LEU A 53 3.41 -2.76 11.25
CA LEU A 53 4.70 -2.73 11.94
C LEU A 53 4.91 -1.43 12.72
N ILE A 54 4.52 -0.28 12.16
CA ILE A 54 4.62 1.02 12.82
C ILE A 54 3.77 1.04 14.10
N ILE A 55 2.51 0.60 14.01
CA ILE A 55 1.60 0.58 15.16
C ILE A 55 2.10 -0.37 16.25
N ILE A 56 2.62 -1.54 15.89
CA ILE A 56 3.20 -2.48 16.86
C ILE A 56 4.40 -1.83 17.58
N GLY A 57 5.31 -1.19 16.83
CA GLY A 57 6.46 -0.49 17.40
C GLY A 57 6.05 0.62 18.37
N ALA A 58 5.10 1.46 17.98
CA ALA A 58 4.57 2.54 18.81
C ALA A 58 3.90 2.01 20.09
N ALA A 59 3.04 1.00 19.98
CA ALA A 59 2.34 0.40 21.11
C ALA A 59 3.32 -0.20 22.13
N LEU A 60 4.35 -0.91 21.68
CA LEU A 60 5.37 -1.48 22.56
C LEU A 60 6.22 -0.40 23.24
N GLY A 61 6.58 0.66 22.52
CA GLY A 61 7.35 1.78 23.05
C GLY A 61 6.58 2.55 24.14
N ILE A 62 5.36 3.00 23.81
CA ILE A 62 4.50 3.75 24.73
C ILE A 62 4.11 2.88 25.93
N GLY A 63 3.75 1.61 25.70
CA GLY A 63 3.38 0.69 26.77
C GLY A 63 4.49 0.49 27.79
N ARG A 64 5.75 0.35 27.34
CA ARG A 64 6.92 0.25 28.24
C ARG A 64 7.17 1.53 29.03
N ILE A 65 7.07 2.69 28.37
CA ILE A 65 7.27 3.98 29.01
C ILE A 65 6.19 4.23 30.06
N GLY A 66 4.92 4.00 29.71
CA GLY A 66 3.78 4.16 30.62
C GLY A 66 3.87 3.24 31.83
N GLY A 67 4.15 1.95 31.61
CA GLY A 67 4.32 0.98 32.70
C GLY A 67 5.45 1.37 33.65
N SER A 68 6.63 1.69 33.10
CA SER A 68 7.79 2.11 33.90
C SER A 68 7.54 3.41 34.67
N ALA A 69 6.80 4.35 34.07
CA ALA A 69 6.45 5.61 34.71
C ALA A 69 5.47 5.39 35.87
N VAL A 70 4.42 4.57 35.69
CA VAL A 70 3.46 4.26 36.75
C VAL A 70 4.15 3.55 37.92
N ASP A 71 5.02 2.57 37.64
CA ASP A 71 5.81 1.90 38.67
C ASP A 71 6.72 2.87 39.42
N ALA A 72 7.41 3.77 38.72
CA ALA A 72 8.26 4.78 39.34
C ALA A 72 7.46 5.78 40.20
N MET A 73 6.30 6.25 39.72
CA MET A 73 5.41 7.14 40.47
C MET A 73 4.86 6.48 41.73
N SER A 74 4.60 5.17 41.70
CA SER A 74 4.15 4.43 42.89
C SER A 74 5.23 4.35 43.97
N ARG A 75 6.51 4.23 43.58
CA ARG A 75 7.65 4.16 44.50
C ARG A 75 8.06 5.52 45.04
N GLN A 76 7.90 6.56 44.23
CA GLN A 76 8.30 7.94 44.56
C GLN A 76 7.19 8.93 44.16
N PRO A 77 6.10 9.00 44.95
CA PRO A 77 4.97 9.88 44.63
C PRO A 77 5.35 11.36 44.60
N GLU A 78 6.33 11.76 45.40
CA GLU A 78 6.89 13.12 45.45
C GLU A 78 7.52 13.56 44.12
N ALA A 79 8.08 12.60 43.36
CA ALA A 79 8.64 12.84 42.04
C ALA A 79 7.61 12.68 40.91
N GLY A 80 6.34 12.37 41.24
CA GLY A 80 5.33 11.95 40.28
C GLY A 80 5.10 12.93 39.13
N GLY A 81 4.99 14.22 39.44
CA GLY A 81 4.82 15.25 38.40
C GLY A 81 6.00 15.35 37.42
N ARG A 82 7.24 15.14 37.91
CA ARG A 82 8.43 15.14 37.05
C ARG A 82 8.47 13.88 36.17
N ILE A 83 8.13 12.72 36.73
CA ILE A 83 8.06 11.45 36.01
C ILE A 83 6.98 11.51 34.93
N GLN A 84 5.79 12.02 35.25
CA GLN A 84 4.70 12.19 34.27
C GLN A 84 5.12 13.13 33.14
N THR A 85 5.78 14.25 33.45
CA THR A 85 6.29 15.17 32.42
C THR A 85 7.28 14.47 31.49
N ALA A 86 8.25 13.74 32.04
CA ALA A 86 9.21 12.98 31.22
C ALA A 86 8.52 11.89 30.38
N MET A 87 7.53 11.20 30.95
CA MET A 87 6.72 10.19 30.26
C MET A 87 5.98 10.78 29.07
N ILE A 88 5.32 11.94 29.24
CA ILE A 88 4.59 12.63 28.17
C ILE A 88 5.54 13.09 27.07
N ILE A 89 6.72 13.63 27.41
CA ILE A 89 7.73 14.03 26.41
C ILE A 89 8.18 12.80 25.60
N ALA A 90 8.50 11.69 26.28
CA ALA A 90 8.93 10.48 25.61
C ALA A 90 7.80 9.88 24.73
N ALA A 91 6.56 9.88 25.20
CA ALA A 91 5.39 9.46 24.43
C ALA A 91 5.18 10.36 23.20
N ALA A 92 5.32 11.69 23.34
CA ALA A 92 5.19 12.64 22.25
C ALA A 92 6.26 12.44 21.17
N LEU A 93 7.50 12.06 21.53
CA LEU A 93 8.55 11.73 20.56
C LEU A 93 8.21 10.47 19.75
N ILE A 94 7.67 9.44 20.39
CA ILE A 94 7.23 8.21 19.70
C ILE A 94 6.03 8.51 18.80
N GLU A 95 5.04 9.22 19.29
CA GLU A 95 3.87 9.64 18.51
C GLU A 95 4.29 10.49 17.31
N GLY A 96 5.22 11.45 17.50
CA GLY A 96 5.75 12.26 16.41
C GLY A 96 6.40 11.42 15.30
N ALA A 97 7.24 10.44 15.66
CA ALA A 97 7.84 9.53 14.69
C ALA A 97 6.80 8.64 13.98
N THR A 98 5.81 8.16 14.73
CA THR A 98 4.72 7.31 14.25
C THR A 98 3.85 8.07 13.24
N VAL A 99 3.48 9.32 13.55
CA VAL A 99 2.70 10.19 12.68
C VAL A 99 3.47 10.50 11.39
N ILE A 100 4.77 10.81 11.47
CA ILE A 100 5.60 11.02 10.27
C ILE A 100 5.55 9.78 9.37
N ALA A 101 5.75 8.58 9.93
CA ALA A 101 5.71 7.34 9.18
C ALA A 101 4.33 7.07 8.53
N LEU A 102 3.24 7.35 9.25
CA LEU A 102 1.88 7.26 8.70
C LEU A 102 1.63 8.26 7.56
N VAL A 103 2.15 9.48 7.67
CA VAL A 103 2.07 10.49 6.60
C VAL A 103 2.77 10.00 5.34
N PHE A 104 3.97 9.44 5.44
CA PHE A 104 4.68 8.85 4.30
C PHE A 104 3.85 7.75 3.62
N ILE A 105 3.22 6.87 4.40
CA ILE A 105 2.34 5.82 3.88
C ILE A 105 1.11 6.40 3.18
N LEU A 106 0.50 7.44 3.74
CA LEU A 106 -0.64 8.12 3.12
C LEU A 106 -0.26 8.79 1.79
N LEU A 107 0.97 9.31 1.68
CA LEU A 107 1.50 9.86 0.43
C LEU A 107 1.77 8.76 -0.61
N CYS A 108 2.33 7.62 -0.19
CA CYS A 108 2.62 6.48 -1.08
C CYS A 108 1.39 5.66 -1.50
N ARG A 109 0.21 5.95 -0.95
CA ARG A 109 -1.06 5.28 -1.31
C ARG A 109 -1.58 5.69 -2.70
N GLY A 110 -1.17 6.86 -3.21
CA GLY A 110 -1.68 7.48 -4.44
C GLY A 110 -1.01 6.97 -5.70
#